data_AF-A0A954VD97-F1
#
_entry.id   AF-A0A954VD97-F1
#
_cell.length_a   1.000
_cell.length_b   1.000
_cell.length_c   1.000
_cell.angle_alpha   90.00
_cell.angle_beta   90.00
_cell.angle_gamma   90.00
#
_symmetry.space_group_name_H-M   'P 1'
#
loop_
_entity.id
_entity.type
_entity.pdbx_description
1 polymer ?
#
loop_
_entity_poly.entity_id
_entity_poly.type
_entity_poly.pdbx_seq_one_letter_code
_entity_poly.pdbx_strand_id
1 'polypeptide(L)'
;DGTFPDASVERLREIGDWMAVNSEAIYGTTAAIFLPEWGRVTCRKNSIYLHVFNWPSNGQLEIPLLERPIRRASLLAKPDVTLATKTTAGKITIEVPREPVTKYATVVVLDWE
;
A
#
# COMPACT_ATOMS: atom_id res chain seq x y z
N ASP A 1 22.06 -9.98 30.92
CA ASP A 1 22.01 -8.53 31.24
C ASP A 1 20.74 -7.86 30.71
N GLY A 2 20.02 -8.47 29.74
CA GLY A 2 18.78 -7.91 29.21
C GLY A 2 18.99 -7.00 28.00
N THR A 3 20.23 -6.93 27.50
CA THR A 3 20.59 -6.12 26.33
C THR A 3 20.04 -6.77 25.06
N PHE A 4 19.42 -5.97 24.20
CA PHE A 4 18.97 -6.43 22.89
C PHE A 4 20.18 -6.70 21.98
N PRO A 5 20.20 -7.81 21.23
CA PRO A 5 21.20 -8.01 20.19
C PRO A 5 21.18 -6.89 19.16
N ASP A 6 22.34 -6.47 18.65
CA ASP A 6 22.46 -5.36 17.70
C ASP A 6 21.57 -5.54 16.45
N ALA A 7 21.51 -6.78 15.94
CA ALA A 7 20.66 -7.11 14.79
C ALA A 7 19.15 -6.96 15.08
N SER A 8 18.73 -7.00 16.35
CA SER A 8 17.34 -6.70 16.73
C SER A 8 17.10 -5.19 16.76
N VAL A 9 18.07 -4.43 17.28
CA VAL A 9 18.01 -2.96 17.30
C VAL A 9 17.94 -2.40 15.87
N GLU A 10 18.75 -2.94 14.97
CA GLU A 10 18.74 -2.57 13.55
C GLU A 10 17.36 -2.81 12.91
N ARG A 11 16.82 -4.03 13.04
CA ARG A 11 15.49 -4.36 12.48
C ARG A 11 14.36 -3.50 13.06
N LEU A 12 14.38 -3.24 14.36
CA LEU A 12 13.38 -2.38 15.01
C LEU A 12 13.46 -0.95 14.50
N ARG A 13 14.68 -0.44 14.23
CA ARG A 13 14.86 0.87 13.61
C ARG A 13 14.32 0.89 12.19
N GLU A 14 14.62 -0.12 11.37
CA GLU A 14 14.09 -0.23 10.01
C GLU A 14 12.56 -0.30 9.97
N ILE A 15 11.94 -1.03 10.92
CA ILE A 15 10.48 -1.04 11.10
C ILE A 15 9.99 0.36 11.45
N GLY A 16 10.65 1.05 12.39
CA GLY A 16 10.32 2.42 12.78
C GLY A 16 10.36 3.40 11.60
N ASP A 17 11.39 3.31 10.76
CA ASP A 17 11.55 4.16 9.58
C ASP A 17 10.43 3.91 8.55
N TRP A 18 10.03 2.66 8.34
CA TRP A 18 8.90 2.35 7.46
C TRP A 18 7.57 2.85 8.04
N MET A 19 7.37 2.69 9.36
CA MET A 19 6.17 3.15 10.06
C MET A 19 6.05 4.68 10.09
N ALA A 20 7.15 5.42 10.16
CA ALA A 20 7.14 6.89 10.13
C ALA A 20 6.42 7.45 8.89
N VAL A 21 6.47 6.72 7.77
CA VAL A 21 5.82 7.10 6.50
C VAL A 21 4.47 6.41 6.33
N ASN A 22 4.36 5.12 6.69
CA ASN A 22 3.21 4.29 6.29
C ASN A 22 2.24 3.95 7.43
N SER A 23 2.46 4.47 8.64
CA SER A 23 1.67 4.13 9.83
C SER A 23 0.16 4.36 9.69
N GLU A 24 -0.28 5.33 8.87
CA GLU A 24 -1.70 5.57 8.61
C GLU A 24 -2.40 4.37 7.95
N ALA A 25 -1.66 3.60 7.16
CA ALA A 25 -2.15 2.38 6.52
C ALA A 25 -2.20 1.17 7.47
N ILE A 26 -1.80 1.34 8.73
CA ILE A 26 -1.81 0.31 9.77
C ILE A 26 -2.74 0.71 10.91
N TYR A 27 -2.48 1.84 11.56
CA TYR A 27 -3.20 2.25 12.76
C TYR A 27 -4.63 2.72 12.46
N GLY A 28 -5.58 2.16 13.21
CA GLY A 28 -7.00 2.50 13.06
C GLY A 28 -7.61 2.01 11.75
N THR A 29 -6.95 1.08 11.06
CA THR A 29 -7.47 0.41 9.88
C THR A 29 -8.14 -0.92 10.24
N THR A 30 -8.98 -1.41 9.33
CA THR A 30 -9.57 -2.75 9.39
C THR A 30 -9.14 -3.58 8.18
N ALA A 31 -9.31 -4.90 8.24
CA ALA A 31 -9.10 -5.75 7.06
C ALA A 31 -10.07 -5.38 5.93
N ALA A 32 -9.63 -5.53 4.69
CA ALA A 32 -10.48 -5.39 3.50
C ALA A 32 -11.14 -6.72 3.10
N ILE A 33 -12.14 -6.65 2.22
CA ILE A 33 -12.95 -7.79 1.77
C ILE A 33 -12.25 -8.72 0.76
N PHE A 34 -11.01 -8.42 0.37
CA PHE A 34 -10.25 -9.24 -0.57
C PHE A 34 -8.79 -9.37 -0.16
N LEU A 35 -8.17 -10.47 -0.59
CA LEU A 35 -6.79 -10.80 -0.29
C LEU A 35 -6.02 -11.02 -1.61
N PRO A 36 -5.12 -10.09 -2.00
CA PRO A 36 -4.32 -10.26 -3.20
C PRO A 36 -3.07 -11.13 -2.94
N GLU A 37 -2.58 -11.79 -3.98
CA GLU A 37 -1.30 -12.54 -3.93
C GLU A 37 -0.08 -11.62 -3.80
N TRP A 38 -0.18 -10.40 -4.34
CA TRP A 38 0.92 -9.44 -4.33
C TRP A 38 1.12 -8.75 -2.98
N GLY A 39 0.19 -8.90 -2.02
CA GLY A 39 0.27 -8.12 -0.79
C GLY A 39 -0.92 -8.23 0.15
N ARG A 40 -1.23 -7.14 0.85
CA ARG A 40 -2.32 -7.03 1.82
C ARG A 40 -3.11 -5.75 1.62
N VAL A 41 -4.34 -5.73 2.12
CA VAL A 41 -5.23 -4.59 1.98
C VAL A 41 -5.90 -4.29 3.31
N THR A 42 -5.88 -3.01 3.66
CA THR A 42 -6.53 -2.47 4.85
C THR A 42 -7.37 -1.27 4.48
N CYS A 43 -8.45 -1.01 5.21
CA CYS A 43 -9.36 0.10 4.95
C CYS A 43 -9.47 1.01 6.17
N ARG A 44 -9.69 2.31 5.93
CA ARG A 44 -10.06 3.27 6.96
C ARG A 44 -10.97 4.34 6.38
N LYS A 45 -12.20 4.44 6.89
CA LYS A 45 -13.20 5.43 6.47
C LYS A 45 -13.36 5.48 4.94
N ASN A 46 -12.69 6.44 4.31
CA ASN A 46 -12.79 6.79 2.90
C ASN A 46 -11.56 6.36 2.07
N SER A 47 -10.65 5.59 2.67
CA SER A 47 -9.40 5.20 2.03
C SER A 47 -9.16 3.69 2.13
N ILE A 48 -8.68 3.10 1.04
CA ILE A 48 -8.12 1.75 0.98
C ILE A 48 -6.62 1.85 0.81
N TYR A 49 -5.87 1.09 1.60
CA TYR A 49 -4.42 1.01 1.51
C TYR A 49 -4.02 -0.36 0.97
N LEU A 50 -3.31 -0.36 -0.15
CA LEU A 50 -2.76 -1.52 -0.81
C LEU A 50 -1.29 -1.66 -0.40
N HIS A 51 -1.00 -2.60 0.50
CA HIS A 51 0.35 -2.92 0.96
C HIS A 51 1.01 -3.88 -0.04
N VAL A 52 1.78 -3.36 -0.98
CA VAL A 52 2.36 -4.16 -2.07
C VAL A 52 3.73 -4.71 -1.65
N PHE A 53 3.82 -6.03 -1.49
CA PHE A 53 5.07 -6.74 -1.16
C PHE A 53 5.77 -7.26 -2.42
N ASN A 54 4.98 -7.81 -3.36
CA ASN A 54 5.47 -8.27 -4.65
C ASN A 54 5.13 -7.21 -5.70
N TRP A 55 6.07 -6.29 -5.93
CA TRP A 55 5.87 -5.15 -6.81
C TRP A 55 5.76 -5.59 -8.29
N PRO A 56 4.75 -5.15 -9.04
CA PRO A 56 4.56 -5.56 -10.42
C PRO A 56 5.54 -4.84 -11.36
N SER A 57 6.45 -5.58 -12.00
CA SER A 57 7.45 -5.04 -12.94
C SER A 57 6.84 -4.51 -14.25
N ASN A 58 5.64 -4.97 -14.60
CA ASN A 58 4.88 -4.46 -15.75
C ASN A 58 4.21 -3.09 -15.50
N GLY A 59 4.36 -2.53 -14.28
CA GLY A 59 3.78 -1.24 -13.91
C GLY A 59 2.26 -1.26 -13.74
N GLN A 60 1.65 -2.43 -13.58
CA GLN A 60 0.20 -2.57 -13.45
C GLN A 60 -0.16 -3.37 -12.20
N LEU A 61 -0.93 -2.74 -11.32
CA LEU A 61 -1.48 -3.37 -10.13
C LEU A 61 -2.98 -3.61 -10.33
N GLU A 62 -3.40 -4.86 -10.32
CA GLU A 62 -4.80 -5.23 -10.48
C GLU A 62 -5.49 -5.46 -9.13
N ILE A 63 -6.71 -4.94 -9.02
CA ILE A 63 -7.63 -5.21 -7.92
C ILE A 63 -9.03 -5.55 -8.44
N PRO A 64 -9.86 -6.24 -7.66
CA PRO A 64 -11.28 -6.43 -7.98
C PRO A 64 -12.01 -5.10 -8.17
N LEU A 65 -13.12 -5.11 -8.92
CA LEU A 65 -14.01 -3.97 -8.96
C LEU A 65 -14.52 -3.63 -7.56
N LEU A 66 -14.47 -2.34 -7.23
CA LEU A 66 -14.95 -1.82 -5.96
C LEU A 66 -16.37 -1.27 -6.13
N GLU A 67 -17.19 -1.37 -5.08
CA GLU A 67 -18.56 -0.83 -5.10
C GLU A 67 -18.58 0.70 -5.17
N ARG A 68 -17.56 1.36 -4.62
CA ARG A 68 -17.42 2.81 -4.61
C ARG A 68 -16.41 3.28 -5.65
N PRO A 69 -16.67 4.41 -6.33
CA PRO A 69 -15.74 4.97 -7.29
C PRO A 69 -14.46 5.47 -6.59
N ILE A 70 -13.31 5.23 -7.22
CA ILE A 70 -12.02 5.77 -6.78
C ILE A 70 -11.95 7.23 -7.22
N ARG A 71 -11.79 8.14 -6.26
CA ARG A 71 -11.59 9.57 -6.49
C ARG A 71 -10.11 9.89 -6.76
N ARG A 72 -9.21 9.23 -6.05
CA ARG A 72 -7.76 9.43 -6.18
C ARG A 72 -7.02 8.15 -5.88
N ALA A 73 -5.99 7.87 -6.67
CA ALA A 73 -4.97 6.87 -6.35
C ALA A 73 -3.62 7.58 -6.22
N SER A 74 -2.83 7.28 -5.18
CA SER A 74 -1.49 7.85 -5.00
C SER A 74 -0.58 6.92 -4.19
N LEU A 75 0.71 7.23 -4.14
CA LEU A 75 1.66 6.54 -3.26
C LEU A 75 1.65 7.21 -1.89
N LEU A 76 1.50 6.44 -0.80
CA LEU A 76 1.46 7.02 0.54
C LEU A 76 2.77 7.76 0.88
N ALA A 77 3.91 7.23 0.43
CA ALA A 77 5.23 7.86 0.57
C ALA A 77 5.45 9.08 -0.34
N LYS A 78 4.62 9.25 -1.38
CA LYS A 78 4.70 10.36 -2.35
C LYS A 78 3.28 10.81 -2.73
N PRO A 79 2.55 11.47 -1.81
CA PRO A 79 1.13 11.77 -2.00
C PRO A 79 0.88 12.69 -3.21
N ASP A 80 1.84 13.52 -3.58
CA ASP A 80 1.76 14.41 -4.75
C ASP A 80 1.77 13.65 -6.09
N VAL A 81 2.14 12.37 -6.09
CA VAL A 81 2.12 11.52 -7.29
C VAL A 81 0.76 10.83 -7.41
N THR A 82 -0.07 11.34 -8.31
CA THR A 82 -1.34 10.70 -8.68
C THR A 82 -1.09 9.56 -9.66
N LEU A 83 -1.70 8.41 -9.38
CA LEU A 83 -1.64 7.21 -10.22
C LEU A 83 -2.89 7.14 -11.10
N ALA A 84 -2.72 6.73 -12.35
CA ALA A 84 -3.85 6.53 -13.26
C ALA A 84 -4.56 5.22 -12.92
N THR A 85 -5.89 5.24 -12.97
CA THR A 85 -6.74 4.06 -12.75
C THR A 85 -7.62 3.80 -13.95
N LYS A 86 -7.71 2.55 -14.40
CA LYS A 86 -8.56 2.11 -15.50
C LYS A 86 -9.45 0.96 -15.04
N THR A 87 -10.71 0.96 -15.45
CA THR A 87 -11.61 -0.17 -15.21
C THR A 87 -11.75 -0.98 -16.49
N THR A 88 -11.33 -2.25 -16.46
CA THR A 88 -11.37 -3.15 -17.61
C THR A 88 -11.91 -4.50 -17.18
N ALA A 89 -12.92 -5.01 -17.89
CA ALA A 89 -13.46 -6.37 -17.71
C ALA A 89 -13.78 -6.76 -16.24
N GLY A 90 -14.33 -5.82 -15.44
CA GLY A 90 -14.72 -6.09 -14.05
C GLY A 90 -13.56 -6.06 -13.04
N LYS A 91 -12.41 -5.50 -13.41
CA LYS A 91 -11.28 -5.21 -12.52
C LYS A 91 -10.84 -3.75 -12.64
N ILE A 92 -10.15 -3.26 -11.63
CA ILE A 92 -9.47 -1.97 -11.66
C ILE A 92 -7.97 -2.22 -11.79
N THR A 93 -7.35 -1.59 -12.78
CA THR A 93 -5.90 -1.57 -12.99
C THR A 93 -5.38 -0.20 -12.59
N ILE A 94 -4.41 -0.18 -11.69
CA ILE A 94 -3.70 1.01 -11.24
C ILE A 94 -2.33 1.02 -11.91
N GLU A 95 -2.01 2.09 -12.63
CA GLU A 95 -0.69 2.28 -13.21
C GLU A 95 0.27 2.73 -12.12
N VAL A 96 1.27 1.89 -11.81
CA VAL A 96 2.27 2.14 -10.77
C VAL A 96 3.65 2.32 -11.40
N PRO A 97 4.59 3.03 -10.74
CA PRO A 97 5.97 3.09 -11.20
C PRO A 97 6.57 1.69 -11.40
N ARG A 98 7.55 1.56 -12.31
CA ARG A 98 8.19 0.26 -12.58
C ARG A 98 8.97 -0.30 -11.38
N GLU A 99 9.36 0.57 -10.45
CA GLU A 99 10.10 0.22 -9.24
C GLU A 99 9.32 0.64 -7.99
N PRO A 100 9.40 -0.15 -6.89
CA PRO A 100 8.80 0.25 -5.63
C PRO A 100 9.52 1.47 -5.06
N VAL A 101 8.77 2.33 -4.34
CA VAL A 101 9.33 3.55 -3.74
C VAL A 101 9.78 3.38 -2.30
N THR A 102 9.59 2.19 -1.71
CA THR A 102 10.06 1.84 -0.36
C THR A 102 10.70 0.45 -0.35
N LYS A 103 11.58 0.21 0.64
CA LYS A 103 12.37 -1.03 0.75
C LYS A 103 11.55 -2.28 1.10
N TYR A 104 10.51 -2.15 1.92
CA TYR A 104 9.73 -3.29 2.44
C TYR A 104 8.40 -3.46 1.72
N ALA A 105 7.48 -2.54 1.94
CA ALA A 105 6.15 -2.59 1.37
C ALA A 105 5.78 -1.20 0.87
N THR A 106 5.59 -1.07 -0.44
CA THR A 106 5.12 0.20 -0.99
C THR A 106 3.61 0.25 -0.85
N VAL A 107 3.11 1.32 -0.21
CA VAL A 107 1.68 1.50 0.02
C VAL A 107 1.10 2.41 -1.04
N VAL A 108 0.12 1.90 -1.78
CA VAL A 108 -0.76 2.68 -2.66
C VAL A 108 -2.03 2.98 -1.89
N VAL A 109 -2.45 4.25 -1.85
CA VAL A 109 -3.71 4.67 -1.23
C VAL A 109 -4.74 4.98 -2.32
N LEU A 110 -5.95 4.47 -2.14
CA LEU A 110 -7.13 4.75 -2.95
C LEU A 110 -8.14 5.49 -2.08
N ASP A 111 -8.40 6.75 -2.40
CA ASP A 111 -9.45 7.53 -1.77
C ASP A 111 -10.73 7.39 -2.58
N TRP A 112 -11.84 7.05 -1.93
CA TRP A 112 -13.18 7.02 -2.52
C TRP A 112 -14.10 8.09 -1.89
N GLU A 113 -15.28 8.25 -2.47
CA GLU A 113 -16.34 9.14 -1.98
C GLU A 113 -17.11 8.58 -0.77
#